data_AF-A0A8X7C1B2-F1
#
_entry.id   AF-A0A8X7C1B2-F1
#
_cell.length_a   1.000
_cell.length_b   1.000
_cell.length_c   1.000
_cell.angle_alpha   90.00
_cell.angle_beta   90.00
_cell.angle_gamma   90.00
#
_symmetry.space_group_name_H-M   'P 1'
#
loop_
_entity.id
_entity.type
_entity.pdbx_description
1 polymer ?
#
loop_
_entity_poly.entity_id
_entity_poly.type
_entity_poly.pdbx_seq_one_letter_code
_entity_poly.pdbx_strand_id
1 'polypeptide(L)'
;MYCCTLYTALGHLLREFSGVPKVLLMIEGIFTIFAFLLFAVSLLIFASEIPKAMFETRKEFQRLYRGYLMNEVSISRKYLKLIKALGDTEPFYLTAWDFFRIDKGLILSLFGAALSFCVLIMQLKKINLDTMDDS
;
A
#
# COMPACT_ATOMS: atom_id res chain seq x y z
N MET A 1 6.31 -13.32 -4.61
CA MET A 1 6.79 -13.72 -3.27
C MET A 1 8.05 -14.58 -3.32
N TYR A 2 8.12 -15.65 -4.13
CA TYR A 2 9.27 -16.56 -4.18
C TYR A 2 10.60 -15.94 -4.68
N CYS A 3 10.59 -14.96 -5.58
CA CYS A 3 11.84 -14.31 -6.02
C CYS A 3 12.53 -13.51 -4.91
N CYS A 4 11.78 -12.92 -3.97
CA CYS A 4 12.35 -12.08 -2.92
C CYS A 4 13.04 -12.91 -1.85
N THR A 5 12.47 -14.06 -1.48
CA THR A 5 13.10 -15.05 -0.59
C THR A 5 14.31 -15.71 -1.24
N LEU A 6 14.25 -15.98 -2.56
CA LEU A 6 15.41 -16.44 -3.33
C LEU A 6 16.53 -15.39 -3.35
N TYR A 7 16.23 -14.10 -3.52
CA TYR A 7 17.25 -13.05 -3.56
C TYR A 7 17.90 -12.81 -2.18
N THR A 8 17.11 -12.88 -1.10
CA THR A 8 17.64 -12.78 0.27
C THR A 8 18.43 -14.02 0.67
N ALA A 9 17.99 -15.22 0.30
CA ALA A 9 18.73 -16.47 0.56
C ALA A 9 20.02 -16.55 -0.27
N LEU A 10 19.97 -16.17 -1.56
CA LEU A 10 21.14 -16.12 -2.44
C LEU A 10 22.14 -15.05 -1.99
N GLY A 11 21.65 -13.90 -1.52
CA GLY A 11 22.47 -12.86 -0.90
C GLY A 11 23.14 -13.34 0.39
N HIS A 12 22.44 -14.12 1.23
CA HIS A 12 23.04 -14.73 2.43
C HIS A 12 24.13 -15.76 2.08
N LEU A 13 23.87 -16.63 1.08
CA LEU A 13 24.80 -17.67 0.61
C LEU A 13 26.07 -17.11 -0.04
N LEU A 14 25.96 -16.06 -0.86
CA LEU A 14 27.13 -15.38 -1.47
C LEU A 14 27.94 -14.56 -0.45
N ARG A 15 27.32 -14.13 0.66
CA ARG A 15 27.96 -13.34 1.73
C ARG A 15 28.76 -14.17 2.73
N GLU A 16 28.42 -15.45 2.89
CA GLU A 16 29.17 -16.38 3.73
C GLU A 16 30.53 -16.75 3.09
N PHE A 17 30.61 -16.70 1.76
CA PHE A 17 31.83 -17.01 0.99
C PHE A 17 32.80 -15.83 0.79
N SER A 18 32.40 -14.57 1.06
CA SER A 18 33.16 -13.38 0.61
C SER A 18 33.93 -12.62 1.69
N GLY A 19 33.91 -13.04 2.97
CA GLY A 19 34.75 -12.43 4.02
C GLY A 19 34.47 -10.95 4.31
N VAL A 20 33.26 -10.46 4.00
CA VAL A 20 32.87 -9.06 4.14
C VAL A 20 32.67 -8.70 5.63
N PRO A 21 33.15 -7.53 6.11
CA PRO A 21 32.97 -7.12 7.49
C PRO A 21 31.48 -6.98 7.87
N LYS A 22 31.08 -7.62 8.98
CA LYS A 22 29.70 -7.71 9.49
C LYS A 22 28.96 -6.37 9.58
N VAL A 23 29.69 -5.28 9.81
CA VAL A 23 29.14 -3.92 9.94
C VAL A 23 28.64 -3.38 8.59
N LEU A 24 29.40 -3.61 7.50
CA LEU A 24 28.99 -3.20 6.16
C LEU A 24 27.73 -3.98 5.71
N LEU A 25 27.67 -5.25 6.11
CA LEU A 25 26.54 -6.15 5.92
C LEU A 25 25.26 -5.68 6.63
N MET A 26 25.37 -5.22 7.88
CA MET A 26 24.23 -4.64 8.61
C MET A 26 23.71 -3.38 7.93
N ILE A 27 24.61 -2.47 7.50
CA ILE A 27 24.23 -1.20 6.88
C ILE A 27 23.46 -1.46 5.57
N GLU A 28 23.99 -2.33 4.71
CA GLU A 28 23.35 -2.67 3.44
C GLU A 28 22.00 -3.39 3.65
N GLY A 29 21.92 -4.27 4.65
CA GLY A 29 20.66 -4.92 5.05
C GLY A 29 19.60 -3.92 5.49
N ILE A 30 19.97 -2.98 6.36
CA ILE A 30 19.07 -1.90 6.83
C ILE A 30 18.60 -1.06 5.65
N PHE A 31 19.49 -0.68 4.73
CA PHE A 31 19.15 0.12 3.56
C PHE A 31 18.17 -0.62 2.64
N THR A 32 18.38 -1.92 2.44
CA THR A 32 17.52 -2.75 1.58
C THR A 32 16.12 -2.91 2.18
N ILE A 33 16.04 -3.12 3.50
CA ILE A 33 14.77 -3.20 4.23
C ILE A 33 14.03 -1.86 4.15
N PHE A 34 14.74 -0.76 4.35
CA PHE A 34 14.17 0.58 4.29
C PHE A 34 13.65 0.92 2.89
N ALA A 35 14.43 0.62 1.85
CA ALA A 35 14.00 0.80 0.46
C ALA A 35 12.77 -0.04 0.13
N PHE A 36 12.71 -1.28 0.62
CA PHE A 36 11.55 -2.14 0.43
C PHE A 36 10.29 -1.61 1.14
N LEU A 37 10.43 -1.14 2.39
CA LEU A 37 9.34 -0.52 3.12
C LEU A 37 8.81 0.72 2.40
N LEU A 38 9.71 1.60 1.93
CA LEU A 38 9.32 2.77 1.15
C LEU A 38 8.59 2.38 -0.14
N PHE A 39 9.07 1.37 -0.85
CA PHE A 39 8.44 0.89 -2.07
C PHE A 39 7.04 0.32 -1.80
N ALA A 40 6.89 -0.52 -0.77
CA ALA A 40 5.62 -1.11 -0.38
C ALA A 40 4.61 -0.03 0.06
N VAL A 41 5.04 0.95 0.85
CA VAL A 41 4.19 2.08 1.27
C VAL A 41 3.79 2.92 0.07
N SER A 42 4.71 3.23 -0.84
CA SER A 42 4.44 4.00 -2.06
C SER A 42 3.40 3.31 -2.94
N LEU A 43 3.53 2.00 -3.13
CA LEU A 43 2.55 1.18 -3.85
C LEU A 43 1.17 1.20 -3.19
N LEU A 44 1.11 1.06 -1.86
CA LEU A 44 -0.15 1.10 -1.13
C LEU A 44 -0.82 2.47 -1.23
N ILE A 45 -0.05 3.55 -1.16
CA ILE A 45 -0.56 4.92 -1.33
C ILE A 45 -1.17 5.07 -2.74
N PHE A 46 -0.44 4.71 -3.79
CA PHE A 46 -0.95 4.75 -5.17
C PHE A 46 -2.21 3.90 -5.33
N ALA A 47 -2.19 2.68 -4.81
CA ALA A 47 -3.34 1.79 -4.84
C ALA A 47 -4.57 2.38 -4.12
N SER A 48 -4.36 3.12 -3.03
CA SER A 48 -5.44 3.79 -2.29
C SER A 48 -6.07 4.98 -3.03
N GLU A 49 -5.36 5.59 -3.99
CA GLU A 49 -5.86 6.72 -4.76
C GLU A 49 -6.68 6.32 -5.99
N ILE A 50 -6.44 5.11 -6.54
CA ILE A 50 -7.15 4.59 -7.71
C ILE A 50 -8.69 4.58 -7.51
N PRO A 51 -9.25 4.08 -6.39
CA PRO A 51 -10.69 4.14 -6.15
C PRO A 51 -11.24 5.57 -6.08
N LYS A 52 -10.45 6.51 -5.55
CA LYS A 52 -10.84 7.92 -5.44
C LYS A 52 -10.88 8.57 -6.83
N ALA A 53 -9.86 8.34 -7.65
CA ALA A 53 -9.80 8.83 -9.03
C ALA A 53 -10.96 8.26 -9.88
N MET A 54 -11.29 6.97 -9.71
CA MET A 54 -12.46 6.36 -10.36
C MET A 54 -13.78 7.02 -9.94
N PHE A 55 -13.95 7.30 -8.65
CA PHE A 55 -15.14 7.97 -8.15
C PHE A 55 -15.30 9.39 -8.73
N GLU A 56 -14.22 10.15 -8.79
CA GLU A 56 -14.21 11.49 -9.40
C GLU A 56 -14.53 11.43 -10.90
N THR A 57 -13.93 10.47 -11.62
CA THR A 57 -14.20 10.27 -13.05
C THR A 57 -15.66 9.90 -13.30
N ARG A 58 -16.24 9.02 -12.48
CA ARG A 58 -17.67 8.66 -12.55
C ARG A 58 -18.57 9.87 -12.34
N LYS A 59 -18.27 10.70 -11.34
CA LYS A 59 -19.02 11.93 -11.06
C LYS A 59 -19.00 12.88 -12.25
N GLU A 60 -17.87 12.97 -12.95
CA GLU A 60 -17.75 13.80 -14.15
C GLU A 60 -18.56 13.22 -15.32
N PHE A 61 -18.55 11.90 -15.54
CA PHE A 61 -19.40 11.25 -16.54
C PHE A 61 -20.90 11.45 -16.27
N GLN A 62 -21.32 11.37 -15.01
CA GLN A 62 -22.71 11.65 -14.61
C GLN A 62 -23.08 13.12 -14.88
N ARG A 63 -22.17 14.05 -14.60
CA ARG A 63 -22.35 15.47 -14.88
C ARG A 63 -22.47 15.73 -16.38
N LEU A 64 -21.60 15.15 -17.20
CA LEU A 64 -21.63 15.24 -18.65
C LEU A 64 -22.94 14.66 -19.21
N TYR A 65 -23.36 13.48 -18.75
CA TYR A 65 -24.63 12.87 -19.14
C TYR A 65 -25.82 13.80 -18.88
N ARG A 66 -25.90 14.36 -17.66
CA ARG A 66 -26.98 15.28 -17.29
C ARG A 66 -26.92 16.58 -18.11
N GLY A 67 -25.72 17.10 -18.39
CA GLY A 67 -25.51 18.27 -19.24
C GLY A 67 -25.98 18.06 -20.68
N TYR A 68 -25.67 16.92 -21.28
CA TYR A 68 -26.12 16.60 -22.64
C TYR A 68 -27.63 16.36 -22.73
N LEU A 69 -28.25 15.84 -21.68
CA LEU A 69 -29.70 15.65 -21.61
C LEU A 69 -30.45 16.98 -21.53
N MET A 70 -29.88 17.97 -20.83
CA MET A 70 -30.51 19.29 -20.63
C MET A 70 -30.28 20.25 -21.81
N ASN A 71 -29.17 20.12 -22.53
CA ASN A 71 -28.78 21.06 -23.58
C ASN A 71 -29.30 20.70 -24.99
N GLU A 72 -30.18 19.69 -25.14
CA GLU A 72 -30.72 19.20 -26.43
C GLU A 72 -29.67 19.06 -27.56
N VAL A 73 -28.42 18.75 -27.20
CA VAL A 73 -27.33 18.62 -28.16
C VAL A 73 -27.54 17.32 -28.93
N SER A 74 -27.43 17.37 -30.26
CA SER A 74 -27.57 16.23 -31.18
C SER A 74 -26.40 15.24 -31.07
N ILE A 75 -26.29 14.58 -29.92
CA ILE A 75 -25.35 13.49 -29.70
C ILE A 75 -25.96 12.18 -30.19
N SER A 76 -25.14 11.41 -30.90
CA SER A 76 -25.53 10.06 -31.30
C SER A 76 -25.88 9.21 -30.06
N ARG A 77 -27.04 8.55 -30.10
CA ARG A 77 -27.55 7.69 -29.03
C ARG A 77 -26.53 6.67 -28.52
N LYS A 78 -25.58 6.24 -29.37
CA LYS A 78 -24.49 5.33 -28.99
C LYS A 78 -23.56 5.96 -27.95
N TYR A 79 -23.15 7.22 -28.15
CA TYR A 79 -22.29 7.94 -27.20
C TYR A 79 -23.03 8.26 -25.91
N LEU A 80 -24.31 8.63 -25.99
CA LEU A 80 -25.11 8.88 -24.80
C LEU A 80 -25.25 7.62 -23.92
N LYS A 81 -25.46 6.45 -24.53
CA LYS A 81 -25.48 5.16 -23.82
C LYS A 81 -24.12 4.83 -23.20
N LEU A 82 -23.02 5.13 -23.88
CA LEU A 82 -21.66 4.89 -23.37
C LEU A 82 -21.37 5.75 -22.13
N ILE A 83 -21.66 7.06 -22.19
CA ILE A 83 -21.46 7.99 -21.07
C ILE A 83 -22.33 7.57 -19.88
N LYS A 84 -23.59 7.17 -20.13
CA LYS A 84 -24.46 6.63 -19.08
C LYS A 84 -23.87 5.37 -18.44
N ALA A 85 -23.43 4.41 -19.25
CA ALA A 85 -22.83 3.18 -18.75
C ALA A 85 -21.59 3.48 -17.88
N LEU A 86 -20.69 4.36 -18.33
CA LEU A 86 -19.51 4.78 -17.58
C LEU A 86 -19.85 5.51 -16.27
N GLY A 87 -20.96 6.26 -16.25
CA GLY A 87 -21.47 6.92 -15.04
C GLY A 87 -22.19 5.99 -14.07
N ASP A 88 -22.67 4.83 -14.53
CA ASP A 88 -23.40 3.85 -13.72
C ASP A 88 -22.50 2.72 -13.20
N THR A 89 -21.33 2.48 -13.80
CA THR A 89 -20.35 1.48 -13.33
C THR A 89 -19.92 1.74 -11.89
N GLU A 90 -19.97 0.72 -11.05
CA GLU A 90 -19.47 0.81 -9.67
C GLU A 90 -17.94 0.95 -9.67
N PRO A 91 -17.38 1.80 -8.79
CA PRO A 91 -15.93 1.92 -8.66
C PRO A 91 -15.36 0.60 -8.14
N PHE A 92 -14.39 0.05 -8.86
CA PHE A 92 -13.68 -1.14 -8.41
C PHE A 92 -12.76 -0.77 -7.24
N TYR A 93 -12.79 -1.61 -6.21
CA TYR A 93 -11.87 -1.50 -5.09
C TYR A 93 -10.72 -2.48 -5.29
N LEU A 94 -9.50 -2.01 -5.02
CA LEU A 94 -8.36 -2.91 -4.95
C LEU A 94 -8.46 -3.71 -3.66
N THR A 95 -8.67 -5.02 -3.79
CA THR A 95 -8.65 -5.97 -2.68
C THR A 95 -7.29 -6.66 -2.62
N ALA A 96 -6.66 -6.64 -1.45
CA ALA A 96 -5.55 -7.52 -1.15
C ALA A 96 -6.12 -8.89 -0.74
N TRP A 97 -5.91 -9.89 -1.59
CA TRP A 97 -6.31 -11.29 -1.32
C TRP A 97 -7.81 -11.46 -1.05
N ASP A 98 -8.67 -10.58 -1.58
CA ASP A 98 -10.13 -10.56 -1.35
C ASP A 98 -10.61 -10.35 0.10
N PHE A 99 -9.70 -10.26 1.08
CA PHE A 99 -10.04 -10.01 2.49
C PHE A 99 -9.93 -8.55 2.89
N PHE A 100 -8.97 -7.82 2.33
CA PHE A 100 -8.68 -6.45 2.76
C PHE A 100 -8.88 -5.47 1.63
N ARG A 101 -9.78 -4.51 1.83
CA ARG A 101 -9.89 -3.37 0.94
C ARG A 101 -8.69 -2.45 1.16
N ILE A 102 -7.92 -2.19 0.09
CA ILE A 102 -6.79 -1.27 0.14
C ILE A 102 -7.34 0.14 0.17
N ASP A 103 -7.41 0.71 1.36
CA ASP A 103 -7.75 2.11 1.59
C ASP A 103 -6.73 2.78 2.51
N LYS A 104 -6.84 4.10 2.66
CA LYS A 104 -5.96 4.87 3.56
C LYS A 104 -6.12 4.42 5.02
N GLY A 105 -7.28 3.87 5.39
CA GLY A 105 -7.56 3.31 6.71
C GLY A 105 -6.72 2.07 7.00
N LEU A 106 -6.57 1.18 6.03
CA LEU A 106 -5.73 -0.02 6.13
C LEU A 106 -4.27 0.35 6.33
N ILE A 107 -3.75 1.34 5.58
CA ILE A 107 -2.37 1.84 5.72
C ILE A 107 -2.16 2.41 7.12
N LEU A 108 -3.09 3.24 7.59
CA LEU A 108 -3.01 3.86 8.92
C LEU A 108 -3.13 2.83 10.05
N SER A 109 -3.99 1.82 9.89
CA SER A 109 -4.14 0.72 10.84
C SER A 109 -2.88 -0.13 10.93
N LEU A 110 -2.24 -0.43 9.79
CA LEU A 110 -0.98 -1.17 9.75
C LEU A 110 0.14 -0.40 10.47
N PHE A 111 0.21 0.92 10.23
CA PHE A 111 1.18 1.80 10.90
C PHE A 111 0.92 1.89 12.41
N GLY A 112 -0.35 2.06 12.80
CA GLY A 112 -0.77 2.09 14.20
C GLY A 112 -0.44 0.79 14.93
N ALA A 113 -0.74 -0.36 14.32
CA ALA A 113 -0.42 -1.67 14.87
C ALA A 113 1.08 -1.88 15.05
N ALA A 114 1.89 -1.48 14.07
CA ALA A 114 3.35 -1.54 14.17
C ALA A 114 3.88 -0.65 15.31
N LEU A 115 3.39 0.58 15.43
CA LEU A 115 3.75 1.48 16.53
C LEU A 115 3.34 0.91 17.90
N SER A 116 2.11 0.42 18.03
CA SER A 116 1.63 -0.21 19.27
C SER A 116 2.52 -1.39 19.67
N PHE A 117 2.88 -2.24 18.71
CA PHE A 117 3.78 -3.36 18.95
C PHE A 117 5.18 -2.90 19.42
N CYS A 118 5.74 -1.87 18.78
CA CYS A 118 7.03 -1.29 19.19
C CYS A 118 6.98 -0.74 20.62
N VAL A 119 5.89 -0.05 20.99
CA VAL A 119 5.71 0.48 22.35
C VAL A 119 5.61 -0.66 23.38
N LEU A 120 4.84 -1.71 23.08
CA LEU A 120 4.74 -2.88 23.95
C LEU A 120 6.10 -3.55 24.17
N ILE A 121 6.91 -3.70 23.11
CA ILE A 121 8.27 -4.23 23.23
C ILE A 121 9.15 -3.31 24.08
N MET A 122 9.10 -1.99 23.88
CA MET A 122 9.88 -1.05 24.69
C MET A 122 9.50 -1.13 26.17
N GLN A 123 8.21 -1.25 26.48
CA GLN A 123 7.73 -1.41 27.85
C GLN A 123 8.17 -2.75 28.47
N LEU A 124 8.04 -3.86 27.74
CA LEU A 124 8.52 -5.17 28.19
C LEU A 124 10.04 -5.18 28.44
N LYS A 125 10.81 -4.53 27.57
CA LYS A 125 12.26 -4.42 27.73
C LYS A 125 12.63 -3.59 28.97
N LYS A 126 11.90 -2.51 29.24
CA LYS A 126 12.11 -1.68 30.44
C LYS A 126 11.85 -2.48 31.72
N ILE A 127 10.73 -3.21 31.78
CA ILE A 127 10.37 -4.04 32.95
C ILE A 127 11.43 -5.11 33.24
N ASN A 128 12.00 -5.74 32.21
CA ASN A 128 13.08 -6.73 32.37
C ASN A 128 14.41 -6.11 32.83
N LEU A 129 14.68 -4.83 32.55
CA LEU A 129 15.87 -4.15 33.04
C LEU A 129 15.70 -3.72 34.50
N ASP A 130 14.55 -3.14 34.83
CA ASP A 130 14.25 -2.69 36.19
C ASP A 130 14.23 -3.85 37.21
N THR A 131 13.91 -5.08 36.76
CA THR A 131 13.92 -6.29 37.61
C THR A 131 15.31 -6.92 37.82
N MET A 132 16.32 -6.56 37.02
CA MET A 132 17.71 -7.03 37.21
C MET A 132 18.55 -6.07 38.06
N ASP A 133 18.17 -4.79 38.18
CA ASP A 133 18.86 -3.82 39.04
C ASP A 133 18.43 -3.90 40.52
N ASP A 134 17.30 -4.55 40.82
CA ASP A 134 16.79 -4.78 42.19
C ASP A 134 17.26 -6.11 42.83
N SER A 135 18.16 -6.86 42.17
CA SER A 135 18.73 -8.13 42.64
C SER A 135 20.25 -8.08 42.79
#